data_AF-A0AAV5UR26-F1
#
_entry.id   AF-A0AAV5UR26-F1
#
_cell.length_a   1.000
_cell.length_b   1.000
_cell.length_c   1.000
_cell.angle_alpha   90.00
_cell.angle_beta   90.00
_cell.angle_gamma   90.00
#
_symmetry.space_group_name_H-M   'P 1'
#
loop_
_entity.id
_entity.type
_entity.pdbx_description
1 polymer ?
#
loop_
_entity_poly.entity_id
_entity_poly.type
_entity_poly.pdbx_seq_one_letter_code
_entity_poly.pdbx_strand_id
1 'polypeptide(L)'
;GRRVNELKKHQKMEVIERRLRVGVHNGLAYISAPLTVHLVPQEEIMTGTQSLRRKARSSSKGPNRPPSHHSLVVRSRISLPIVKDPRFALVFSVDFLLGVR
;
A
#
# COMPACT_ATOMS: atom_id res chain seq x y z
N GLY A 1 4.65 -29.35 -23.23
CA GLY A 1 4.33 -28.78 -21.90
C GLY A 1 3.94 -27.33 -22.07
N ARG A 2 2.74 -26.95 -21.64
CA ARG A 2 2.23 -25.57 -21.79
C ARG A 2 2.88 -24.69 -20.72
N ARG A 3 3.54 -23.59 -21.10
CA ARG A 3 4.05 -22.59 -20.15
C ARG A 3 2.85 -21.87 -19.54
N VAL A 4 2.61 -22.08 -18.25
CA VAL A 4 1.46 -21.52 -17.51
C VAL A 4 1.48 -19.98 -17.36
N ASN A 5 2.59 -19.32 -17.73
CA ASN A 5 2.80 -17.88 -17.52
C ASN A 5 3.06 -17.10 -18.83
N GLU A 6 2.57 -17.58 -19.98
CA GLU A 6 2.76 -16.88 -21.26
C GLU A 6 1.63 -15.86 -21.52
N LEU A 7 1.99 -14.58 -21.62
CA LEU A 7 1.06 -13.50 -21.98
C LEU A 7 0.60 -13.67 -23.44
N LYS A 8 -0.71 -13.64 -23.68
CA LYS A 8 -1.24 -13.60 -25.04
C LYS A 8 -0.93 -12.26 -25.71
N LYS A 9 -0.80 -12.22 -27.03
CA LYS A 9 -0.41 -11.03 -27.83
C LYS A 9 -1.25 -9.74 -27.56
N HIS A 10 -2.49 -9.88 -27.11
CA HIS A 10 -3.40 -8.75 -26.80
C HIS A 10 -3.59 -8.50 -25.30
N GLN A 11 -2.86 -9.24 -24.47
CA GLN A 11 -3.06 -9.27 -23.05
C GLN A 11 -2.08 -8.30 -22.38
N LYS A 12 -2.62 -7.34 -21.61
CA LYS A 12 -1.81 -6.32 -20.93
C LYS A 12 -1.65 -6.69 -19.46
N MET A 13 -0.42 -6.66 -18.99
CA MET A 13 -0.11 -6.80 -17.57
C MET A 13 -0.50 -5.53 -16.81
N GLU A 14 -1.18 -5.71 -15.69
CA GLU A 14 -1.68 -4.64 -14.85
C GLU A 14 -1.50 -4.95 -13.37
N VAL A 15 -1.57 -3.90 -12.54
CA VAL A 15 -1.56 -4.03 -11.09
C VAL A 15 -2.93 -4.49 -10.63
N ILE A 16 -3.03 -5.75 -10.22
CA ILE A 16 -4.25 -6.35 -9.67
C ILE A 16 -4.41 -5.94 -8.21
N GLU A 17 -3.32 -6.00 -7.43
CA GLU A 17 -3.34 -5.64 -6.01
C GLU A 17 -2.15 -4.78 -5.62
N ARG A 18 -2.37 -3.91 -4.63
CA ARG A 18 -1.34 -3.11 -3.96
C ARG A 18 -1.45 -3.41 -2.48
N ARG A 19 -0.40 -3.92 -1.86
CA ARG A 19 -0.43 -4.36 -0.47
C ARG A 19 0.68 -3.67 0.31
N LEU A 20 0.34 -3.12 1.47
CA LEU A 20 1.33 -2.70 2.45
C LEU A 20 1.58 -3.88 3.39
N ARG A 21 2.85 -4.27 3.55
CA ARG A 21 3.28 -5.20 4.60
C ARG A 21 4.03 -4.43 5.67
N VAL A 22 3.66 -4.68 6.92
CA VAL A 22 4.28 -4.04 8.07
C VAL A 22 4.64 -5.10 9.10
N GLY A 23 5.90 -5.13 9.52
CA GLY A 23 6.37 -6.11 10.49
C GLY A 23 7.66 -5.70 11.16
N VAL A 24 7.99 -6.37 12.25
CA VAL A 24 9.25 -6.16 12.97
C VAL A 24 10.33 -7.04 12.36
N HIS A 25 11.48 -6.46 12.06
CA HIS A 25 12.61 -7.11 11.41
C HIS A 25 13.87 -6.97 12.26
N ASN A 26 14.71 -8.00 12.33
CA ASN A 26 15.96 -8.01 13.12
C ASN A 26 17.23 -7.81 12.27
N GLY A 27 17.07 -7.37 11.02
CA GLY A 27 18.14 -7.25 10.03
C GLY A 27 18.35 -8.49 9.16
N LEU A 28 17.86 -9.67 9.56
CA LEU A 28 17.93 -10.92 8.78
C LEU A 28 16.57 -11.40 8.30
N ALA A 29 15.56 -11.37 9.18
CA ALA A 29 14.21 -11.82 8.89
C ALA A 29 13.17 -11.06 9.71
N TYR A 30 11.91 -11.21 9.31
CA TYR A 30 10.79 -10.82 10.16
C TYR A 30 10.72 -11.76 11.36
N ILE A 31 10.56 -11.21 12.56
CA ILE A 31 10.47 -12.01 13.80
C ILE A 31 9.12 -12.74 13.93
N SER A 32 8.12 -12.31 13.16
CA SER A 32 6.79 -12.92 13.03
C SER A 32 6.21 -12.60 11.65
N ALA A 33 5.10 -13.22 11.27
CA ALA A 33 4.46 -12.91 10.00
C ALA A 33 4.06 -11.42 9.93
N PRO A 34 4.52 -10.65 8.91
CA PRO A 34 4.17 -9.24 8.80
C PRO A 34 2.69 -9.06 8.48
N LEU A 35 2.07 -8.05 9.11
CA LEU A 35 0.70 -7.64 8.82
C LEU A 35 0.60 -7.19 7.37
N THR A 36 -0.35 -7.72 6.61
CA THR A 36 -0.59 -7.35 5.22
C THR A 36 -1.94 -6.68 5.08
N VAL A 37 -1.98 -5.49 4.47
CA VAL A 37 -3.22 -4.74 4.22
C VAL A 37 -3.29 -4.24 2.80
N HIS A 38 -4.50 -4.15 2.24
CA HIS A 38 -4.70 -3.59 0.89
C HIS A 38 -4.61 -2.07 0.90
N LEU A 39 -3.90 -1.56 -0.11
CA LEU A 39 -3.81 -0.15 -0.44
C LEU A 39 -4.76 0.17 -1.59
N VAL A 40 -5.43 1.31 -1.47
CA VAL A 40 -6.24 1.88 -2.56
C VAL A 40 -5.66 3.23 -2.99
N PRO A 41 -5.82 3.64 -4.25
CA PRO A 41 -5.52 5.00 -4.66
C PRO A 41 -6.31 6.04 -3.84
N GLN A 42 -5.67 7.15 -3.49
CA GLN A 42 -6.26 8.19 -2.66
C GLN A 42 -7.54 8.78 -3.27
N GLU A 43 -7.57 8.90 -4.60
CA GLU A 43 -8.71 9.38 -5.37
C GLU A 43 -9.96 8.51 -5.23
N GLU A 44 -9.83 7.19 -5.07
CA GLU A 44 -10.97 6.27 -4.87
C GLU A 44 -11.68 6.50 -3.53
N ILE A 45 -10.96 6.98 -2.51
CA ILE A 45 -11.57 7.34 -1.22
C ILE A 45 -12.35 8.66 -1.32
N MET A 46 -11.88 9.58 -2.17
CA MET A 46 -12.47 10.91 -2.30
C MET A 46 -13.79 10.91 -3.07
N THR A 47 -13.98 9.97 -4.00
CA THR A 47 -15.21 9.87 -4.80
C THR A 47 -16.38 9.22 -4.03
N GLY A 48 -16.09 8.34 -3.07
CA GLY A 48 -17.12 7.62 -2.29
C GLY A 48 -17.64 8.31 -1.01
N THR A 49 -17.05 9.43 -0.59
CA THR A 49 -17.29 10.02 0.76
C THR A 49 -17.79 11.48 0.75
N GLN A 50 -18.46 11.88 -0.34
CA GLN A 50 -18.97 13.25 -0.53
C GLN A 50 -19.88 13.78 0.61
N SER A 51 -20.44 12.94 1.48
CA SER A 51 -21.35 13.40 2.55
C SER A 51 -20.70 13.80 3.88
N LEU A 52 -19.40 13.54 4.13
CA LEU A 52 -18.78 13.79 5.46
C LEU A 52 -17.58 14.74 5.49
N ARG A 53 -17.33 15.50 4.42
CA ARG A 53 -16.17 16.41 4.33
C ARG A 53 -16.43 17.79 4.94
N ARG A 54 -16.42 17.87 6.27
CA ARG A 54 -15.92 19.07 6.98
C ARG A 54 -15.01 18.61 8.13
N LYS A 55 -13.80 19.18 8.20
CA LYS A 55 -12.73 18.92 9.19
C LYS A 55 -11.91 17.62 9.04
N ALA A 56 -11.01 17.62 8.06
CA ALA A 56 -9.69 17.02 8.23
C ALA A 56 -8.69 17.77 7.33
N ARG A 57 -8.42 19.03 7.69
CA ARG A 57 -7.25 19.79 7.20
C ARG A 57 -6.09 19.54 8.17
N SER A 58 -4.89 19.48 7.60
CA SER A 58 -3.56 19.24 8.21
C SER A 58 -3.14 17.77 8.18
N SER A 59 -2.08 17.36 7.47
CA SER A 59 -0.76 17.99 7.43
C SER A 59 -0.10 18.07 6.04
N SER A 60 0.64 19.18 5.85
CA SER A 60 1.68 19.47 4.83
C SER A 60 1.40 19.19 3.35
N LYS A 61 0.52 19.98 2.72
CA LYS A 61 0.57 20.18 1.26
C LYS A 61 0.91 21.65 0.98
N GLY A 62 2.14 21.91 0.54
CA GLY A 62 2.51 23.20 -0.03
C GLY A 62 1.68 23.50 -1.29
N PRO A 63 1.50 24.78 -1.66
CA PRO A 63 0.50 25.21 -2.63
C PRO A 63 0.71 24.75 -4.08
N ASN A 64 1.86 24.14 -4.42
CA ASN A 64 2.26 23.89 -5.82
C ASN A 64 2.55 22.42 -6.19
N ARG A 65 2.05 21.42 -5.45
CA ARG A 65 2.23 20.02 -5.87
C ARG A 65 1.02 19.54 -6.68
N PRO A 66 1.20 19.10 -7.95
CA PRO A 66 0.10 18.53 -8.72
C PRO A 66 -0.50 17.34 -7.95
N PRO A 67 -1.80 17.05 -8.10
CA PRO A 67 -2.41 15.85 -7.52
C PRO A 67 -1.58 14.64 -7.98
N SER A 68 -0.82 14.05 -7.06
CA SER A 68 -0.02 12.88 -7.40
C SER A 68 -0.98 11.71 -7.57
N HIS A 69 -1.29 11.35 -8.82
CA HIS A 69 -2.12 10.22 -9.27
C HIS A 69 -1.58 8.83 -8.84
N HIS A 70 -0.69 8.78 -7.86
CA HIS A 70 0.03 7.60 -7.41
C HIS A 70 0.08 7.51 -5.86
N SER A 71 -0.74 8.30 -5.15
CA SER A 71 -0.81 8.20 -3.69
C SER A 71 -1.67 7.01 -3.30
N LEU A 72 -1.12 6.14 -2.44
CA LEU A 72 -1.77 4.94 -1.92
C LEU A 72 -2.10 5.12 -0.44
N VAL A 73 -3.28 4.67 -0.05
CA VAL A 73 -3.81 4.84 1.30
C VAL A 73 -4.45 3.55 1.81
N VAL A 74 -4.32 3.30 3.11
CA VAL A 74 -5.04 2.23 3.80
C VAL A 74 -6.38 2.80 4.27
N ARG A 75 -7.48 2.07 4.07
CA ARG A 75 -8.82 2.53 4.51
C ARG A 75 -9.00 2.43 6.03
N SER A 76 -8.32 1.50 6.68
CA SER A 76 -8.34 1.28 8.12
C SER A 76 -7.10 1.84 8.82
N ARG A 77 -7.25 2.16 10.11
CA ARG A 77 -6.11 2.44 10.99
C ARG A 77 -5.39 1.12 11.30
N ILE A 78 -4.07 1.18 11.36
CA ILE A 78 -3.23 0.05 11.74
C ILE A 78 -2.63 0.34 13.12
N SER A 79 -2.73 -0.62 14.02
CA SER A 79 -2.00 -0.60 15.29
C SER A 79 -0.72 -1.42 15.12
N LEU A 80 0.43 -0.84 15.51
CA LEU A 80 1.73 -1.46 15.33
C LEU A 80 2.43 -1.58 16.69
N PRO A 81 3.05 -2.73 16.99
CA PRO A 81 3.86 -2.85 18.20
C PRO A 81 5.09 -1.95 18.08
N ILE A 82 5.30 -1.07 19.06
CA ILE A 82 6.53 -0.28 19.16
C ILE A 82 7.60 -1.12 19.84
N VAL A 83 8.67 -1.42 19.12
CA VAL A 83 9.82 -2.16 19.65
C VAL A 83 10.88 -1.15 20.07
N LYS A 84 11.30 -1.23 21.33
CA LYS A 84 12.27 -0.30 21.94
C LYS A 84 13.73 -0.77 21.84
N ASP A 85 13.95 -1.98 21.34
CA ASP A 85 15.30 -2.55 21.19
C ASP A 85 15.90 -2.11 19.84
N PRO A 86 17.08 -1.48 19.83
CA PRO A 86 17.69 -0.88 18.64
C PRO A 86 18.12 -1.91 17.59
N ARG A 87 18.16 -3.21 17.92
CA ARG A 87 18.48 -4.28 16.97
C ARG A 87 17.29 -4.63 16.08
N PHE A 88 16.12 -4.09 16.36
CA PHE A 88 14.91 -4.33 15.60
C PHE A 88 14.42 -3.05 14.93
N ALA A 89 13.83 -3.21 13.76
CA ALA A 89 13.21 -2.13 13.01
C ALA A 89 11.77 -2.50 12.64
N LEU A 90 10.91 -1.49 12.61
CA LEU A 90 9.59 -1.61 12.00
C LEU A 90 9.74 -1.36 10.50
N VAL A 91 9.53 -2.40 9.69
CA VAL A 91 9.70 -2.35 8.23
C VAL A 91 8.34 -2.22 7.57
N PHE A 92 8.26 -1.29 6.61
CA PHE A 92 7.11 -1.06 5.75
C PHE A 92 7.52 -1.40 4.31
N SER A 93 6.86 -2.36 3.67
CA SER A 93 7.09 -2.69 2.25
C SER A 93 5.79 -2.60 1.45
N VAL A 94 5.90 -2.20 0.19
CA VAL A 94 4.75 -2.15 -0.74
C VAL A 94 4.94 -3.25 -1.78
N ASP A 95 4.01 -4.20 -1.79
CA ASP A 95 4.00 -5.33 -2.71
C ASP A 95 2.94 -5.09 -3.79
N PHE A 96 3.33 -5.25 -5.06
CA PHE A 96 2.43 -5.16 -6.21
C PHE A 96 2.19 -6.56 -6.77
N LEU A 97 0.92 -7.00 -6.80
CA LEU A 97 0.55 -8.18 -7.55
C LEU A 97 0.23 -7.73 -8.98
N LEU A 98 1.03 -8.23 -9.92
CA LEU A 98 0.85 -7.98 -11.33
C LEU A 98 0.22 -9.20 -11.99
N GLY A 99 -0.70 -8.99 -12.91
CA GLY A 99 -1.30 -10.07 -13.68
C GLY A 99 -2.17 -9.50 -14.78
N VAL A 100 -3.16 -10.27 -15.23
CA VAL A 100 -4.08 -9.84 -16.27
C VAL A 100 -5.51 -10.12 -15.84
N ARG A 101 -6.41 -9.16 -16.04
CA ARG A 101 -7.86 -9.34 -16.01
C ARG A 101 -8.41 -9.88 -17.33
#